data_AF-A0A2K2VL08-F1
#
_entry.id   AF-A0A2K2VL08-F1
#
_cell.length_a   1.000
_cell.length_b   1.000
_cell.length_c   1.000
_cell.angle_alpha   90.00
_cell.angle_beta   90.00
_cell.angle_gamma   90.00
#
_symmetry.space_group_name_H-M   'P 1'
#
loop_
_entity.id
_entity.type
_entity.pdbx_description
1 polymer ?
#
loop_
_entity_poly.entity_id
_entity_poly.type
_entity_poly.pdbx_seq_one_letter_code
_entity_poly.pdbx_strand_id
1 'polypeptide(L)'
;MSKRKTLIKVKPNKYKNGDIVKVSFMVMHPMETGLRKDKTTGKFIPAEYIKNVKFEYNGKVFTNMNIWETLSVNPVLTTYMKVDGEGVLKVTFTDNEGAVEESSQKIKPKG
;
A
#
# COMPACT_ATOMS: atom_id res chain seq x y z
N MET A 1 -1.24 19.30 -1.82
CA MET A 1 -1.86 17.95 -1.80
C MET A 1 -1.41 17.27 -0.53
N SER A 2 -2.35 16.91 0.34
CA SER A 2 -2.02 16.30 1.64
C SER A 2 -1.56 14.86 1.39
N LYS A 3 -0.36 14.53 1.87
CA LYS A 3 0.21 13.17 1.76
C LYS A 3 -0.78 12.18 2.39
N ARG A 4 -1.26 11.20 1.63
CA ARG A 4 -2.23 10.22 2.14
C ARG A 4 -1.60 9.45 3.30
N LYS A 5 -2.39 9.21 4.35
CA LYS A 5 -1.90 8.54 5.55
C LYS A 5 -1.68 7.07 5.24
N THR A 6 -0.41 6.67 5.16
CA THR A 6 -0.01 5.26 4.99
C THR A 6 0.47 4.64 6.31
N LEU A 7 0.27 3.35 6.48
CA LEU A 7 0.76 2.57 7.61
C LEU A 7 1.36 1.25 7.10
N ILE A 8 2.65 1.05 7.36
CA ILE A 8 3.33 -0.22 7.10
C ILE A 8 3.48 -0.96 8.43
N LYS A 9 3.01 -2.20 8.46
CA LYS A 9 3.05 -3.10 9.61
C LYS A 9 3.74 -4.39 9.22
N VAL A 10 4.84 -4.70 9.90
CA VAL A 10 5.58 -5.95 9.70
C VAL A 10 5.32 -6.86 10.89
N LYS A 11 4.97 -8.11 10.64
CA LYS A 11 4.79 -9.16 11.66
C LYS A 11 5.55 -10.42 11.26
N PRO A 12 6.17 -11.15 12.20
CA PRO A 12 6.31 -10.85 13.63
C PRO A 12 7.18 -9.60 13.90
N ASN A 13 7.13 -9.04 15.12
CA ASN A 13 7.96 -7.87 15.48
C ASN A 13 9.44 -8.24 15.72
N LYS A 14 9.73 -9.53 15.89
CA LYS A 14 11.06 -10.12 15.99
C LYS A 14 11.20 -11.15 14.87
N TYR A 15 12.19 -10.96 14.02
CA TYR A 15 12.51 -11.82 12.88
C TYR A 15 14.03 -11.80 12.70
N LYS A 16 14.58 -12.92 12.25
CA LYS A 16 15.99 -13.10 11.94
C LYS A 16 16.23 -12.98 10.43
N ASN A 17 17.50 -12.88 10.05
CA ASN A 17 17.87 -12.95 8.65
C ASN A 17 17.48 -14.33 8.10
N GLY A 18 16.76 -14.34 6.99
CA GLY A 18 16.22 -15.54 6.35
C GLY A 18 14.77 -15.85 6.69
N ASP A 19 14.16 -15.17 7.66
CA ASP A 19 12.77 -15.42 8.06
C ASP A 19 11.78 -14.77 7.07
N ILE A 20 10.62 -15.41 6.91
CA ILE A 20 9.50 -14.87 6.14
C ILE A 20 8.66 -13.99 7.07
N VAL A 21 8.56 -12.71 6.75
CA VAL A 21 7.72 -11.75 7.48
C VAL A 21 6.49 -11.39 6.66
N LYS A 22 5.39 -11.17 7.37
CA LYS A 22 4.14 -10.63 6.84
C LYS A 22 4.24 -9.10 6.84
N VAL A 23 4.17 -8.51 5.66
CA VAL A 23 4.12 -7.07 5.45
C VAL A 23 2.69 -6.69 5.11
N SER A 24 2.06 -5.90 5.98
CA SER A 24 0.75 -5.32 5.75
C SER A 24 0.90 -3.81 5.51
N PHE A 25 0.45 -3.34 4.37
CA PHE A 25 0.39 -1.93 4.00
C PHE A 25 -1.07 -1.49 3.98
N MET A 26 -1.38 -0.48 4.78
CA MET A 26 -2.68 0.18 4.80
C MET A 26 -2.49 1.60 4.29
N VAL A 27 -3.40 2.04 3.43
CA VAL A 27 -3.41 3.40 2.90
C VAL A 27 -4.80 3.99 3.11
N MET A 28 -4.85 5.19 3.65
CA MET A 28 -6.11 5.90 3.86
C MET A 28 -6.55 6.50 2.52
N HIS A 29 -7.46 5.80 1.83
CA HIS A 29 -7.92 6.13 0.49
C HIS A 29 -9.45 5.90 0.37
N PRO A 30 -10.20 6.82 -0.24
CA PRO A 30 -11.67 6.73 -0.35
C PRO A 30 -12.14 5.56 -1.22
N MET A 31 -11.35 5.15 -2.22
CA MET A 31 -11.67 4.04 -3.16
C MET A 31 -13.07 4.21 -3.76
N GLU A 32 -13.31 5.36 -4.38
CA GLU A 32 -14.57 5.64 -5.06
C GLU A 32 -14.64 4.88 -6.39
N THR A 33 -15.72 4.13 -6.53
CA THR A 33 -15.99 3.27 -7.70
C THR A 33 -16.46 4.04 -8.93
N GLY A 34 -16.82 5.31 -8.77
CA GLY A 34 -17.49 6.06 -9.84
C GLY A 34 -19.01 5.85 -9.92
N LEU A 35 -19.53 4.84 -9.20
CA LEU A 35 -20.94 4.44 -9.28
C LEU A 35 -21.82 5.14 -8.22
N ARG A 36 -21.18 5.77 -7.23
CA ARG A 36 -21.89 6.48 -6.15
C ARG A 36 -22.39 7.83 -6.66
N LYS A 37 -23.68 8.10 -6.43
CA LYS A 37 -24.25 9.43 -6.65
C LYS A 37 -24.11 10.26 -5.39
N ASP A 38 -23.68 11.49 -5.56
CA ASP A 38 -23.73 12.50 -4.51
C ASP A 38 -25.19 12.84 -4.21
N LYS A 39 -25.59 12.71 -2.94
CA LYS A 39 -26.96 12.97 -2.49
C LYS A 39 -27.35 14.44 -2.59
N THR A 40 -26.38 15.35 -2.60
CA THR A 40 -26.62 16.80 -2.62
C THR A 40 -26.67 17.36 -4.04
N THR A 41 -25.83 16.87 -4.94
CA THR A 41 -25.74 17.37 -6.32
C THR A 41 -26.41 16.46 -7.35
N GLY A 42 -26.74 15.22 -6.99
CA GLY A 42 -27.33 14.21 -7.89
C GLY A 42 -26.37 13.67 -8.96
N LYS A 43 -25.12 14.16 -8.99
CA LYS A 43 -24.09 13.77 -9.96
C LYS A 43 -23.35 12.50 -9.50
N PHE A 44 -22.78 11.78 -10.46
CA PHE A 44 -21.87 10.68 -10.16
C PHE A 44 -20.54 11.24 -9.63
N ILE A 45 -20.06 10.67 -8.54
CA ILE A 45 -18.73 10.96 -7.99
C ILE A 45 -17.71 10.33 -8.94
N PRO A 46 -16.65 11.04 -9.37
CA PRO A 46 -15.61 10.46 -10.22
C PRO A 46 -14.95 9.23 -9.56
N ALA A 47 -14.52 8.27 -10.37
CA ALA A 47 -13.82 7.08 -9.88
C ALA A 47 -12.40 7.44 -9.42
N GLU A 48 -12.17 7.42 -8.11
CA GLU A 48 -10.89 7.67 -7.47
C GLU A 48 -10.45 6.40 -6.72
N TYR A 49 -9.52 5.66 -7.30
CA TYR A 49 -9.01 4.41 -6.73
C TYR A 49 -7.53 4.23 -7.00
N ILE A 50 -6.89 3.44 -6.14
CA ILE A 50 -5.50 3.02 -6.30
C ILE A 50 -5.44 1.97 -7.42
N LYS A 51 -4.62 2.20 -8.44
CA LYS A 51 -4.44 1.27 -9.57
C LYS A 51 -3.31 0.27 -9.36
N ASN A 52 -2.21 0.73 -8.77
CA ASN A 52 -1.00 -0.08 -8.64
C ASN A 52 -0.35 0.16 -7.29
N VAL A 53 0.11 -0.91 -6.65
CA VAL A 53 0.97 -0.85 -5.46
C VAL A 53 2.18 -1.74 -5.65
N LYS A 54 3.34 -1.10 -5.62
CA LYS A 54 4.64 -1.70 -5.79
C LYS A 54 5.37 -1.75 -4.45
N PHE A 55 5.81 -2.94 -4.06
CA PHE A 55 6.61 -3.16 -2.87
C PHE A 55 8.05 -3.48 -3.26
N GLU A 56 8.97 -2.71 -2.69
CA GLU A 56 10.40 -2.76 -2.94
C GLU A 56 11.12 -2.95 -1.61
N TYR A 57 12.06 -3.88 -1.58
CA TYR A 57 12.91 -4.11 -0.43
C TYR A 57 14.37 -4.00 -0.86
N ASN A 58 15.10 -3.07 -0.27
CA ASN A 58 16.50 -2.78 -0.60
C ASN A 58 16.70 -2.52 -2.12
N GLY A 59 15.75 -1.81 -2.74
CA GLY A 59 15.76 -1.51 -4.19
C GLY A 59 15.29 -2.66 -5.09
N LYS A 60 14.98 -3.84 -4.56
CA LYS A 60 14.44 -4.97 -5.32
C LYS A 60 12.92 -5.03 -5.18
N VAL A 61 12.23 -4.99 -6.31
CA VAL A 61 10.78 -5.21 -6.37
C VAL A 61 10.52 -6.68 -6.05
N PHE A 62 9.78 -6.95 -4.98
CA PHE A 62 9.42 -8.33 -4.63
C PHE A 62 7.94 -8.60 -4.89
N THR A 63 7.10 -7.57 -4.81
CA THR A 63 5.65 -7.70 -5.03
C THR A 63 5.14 -6.48 -5.79
N ASN A 64 4.30 -6.73 -6.78
CA ASN A 64 3.51 -5.71 -7.46
C ASN A 64 2.04 -6.16 -7.47
N MET A 65 1.14 -5.31 -6.98
CA MET A 65 -0.29 -5.56 -6.89
C MET A 65 -1.03 -4.55 -7.76
N ASN A 66 -1.70 -5.06 -8.79
CA ASN A 66 -2.68 -4.28 -9.54
C ASN A 66 -4.01 -4.34 -8.81
N ILE A 67 -4.57 -3.16 -8.56
CA ILE A 67 -5.80 -2.97 -7.81
C ILE A 67 -6.85 -2.38 -8.73
N TRP A 68 -8.10 -2.72 -8.43
CA TRP A 68 -9.28 -2.27 -9.16
C TRP A 68 -10.19 -1.47 -8.25
N GLU A 69 -11.11 -0.75 -8.87
CA GLU A 69 -12.07 0.16 -8.24
C GLU A 69 -12.99 -0.50 -7.21
N THR A 70 -13.08 -1.84 -7.20
CA THR A 70 -13.96 -2.62 -6.33
C THR A 70 -13.39 -2.95 -4.94
N LEU A 71 -12.22 -2.42 -4.59
CA LEU A 71 -11.67 -2.55 -3.23
C LEU A 71 -12.36 -1.62 -2.24
N SER A 72 -12.46 -2.09 -0.99
CA SER A 72 -13.02 -1.31 0.12
C SER A 72 -12.19 -0.07 0.45
N VAL A 73 -12.88 0.92 1.04
CA VAL A 73 -12.27 2.11 1.66
C VAL A 73 -11.14 1.70 2.60
N ASN A 74 -10.02 2.45 2.56
CA ASN A 74 -8.80 2.18 3.32
C ASN A 74 -8.22 0.78 3.06
N PRO A 75 -7.79 0.48 1.81
CA PRO A 75 -7.37 -0.86 1.45
C PRO A 75 -6.15 -1.29 2.27
N VAL A 76 -6.20 -2.55 2.74
CA VAL A 76 -5.11 -3.20 3.46
C VAL A 76 -4.56 -4.32 2.60
N LEU A 77 -3.35 -4.10 2.10
CA LEU A 77 -2.63 -5.05 1.27
C LEU A 77 -1.66 -5.82 2.14
N THR A 78 -1.70 -7.14 2.04
CA THR A 78 -0.84 -8.02 2.81
C THR A 78 -0.03 -8.87 1.85
N THR A 79 1.28 -8.85 2.02
CA THR A 79 2.23 -9.66 1.28
C THR A 79 3.22 -10.30 2.24
N TYR A 80 3.97 -11.28 1.75
CA TYR A 80 5.01 -11.96 2.50
C TYR A 80 6.33 -11.71 1.80
N MET A 81 7.36 -11.40 2.56
CA MET A 81 8.71 -11.25 2.03
C MET A 81 9.70 -11.96 2.93
N LYS A 82 10.77 -12.46 2.33
CA LYS A 82 11.92 -12.98 3.06
C LYS A 82 12.82 -11.81 3.43
N VAL A 83 13.18 -11.69 4.71
CA VAL A 83 14.07 -10.63 5.20
C VAL A 83 15.48 -11.16 5.24
N ASP A 84 16.32 -10.81 4.27
CA ASP A 84 17.70 -11.28 4.22
C ASP A 84 18.69 -10.39 5.00
N GLY A 85 18.23 -9.26 5.57
CA GLY A 85 19.07 -8.39 6.40
C GLY A 85 18.38 -7.10 6.87
N GLU A 86 19.19 -6.14 7.34
CA GLU A 86 18.70 -4.77 7.52
C GLU A 86 18.46 -4.12 6.16
N GLY A 87 17.36 -3.40 6.03
CA GLY A 87 17.02 -2.77 4.76
C GLY A 87 15.90 -1.76 4.87
N VAL A 88 15.57 -1.14 3.74
CA VAL A 88 14.43 -0.23 3.62
C VAL A 88 13.36 -0.92 2.79
N LEU A 89 12.18 -1.08 3.38
CA LEU A 89 10.97 -1.45 2.69
C LEU A 89 10.32 -0.16 2.16
N LYS A 90 10.22 -0.03 0.85
CA LYS A 90 9.55 1.07 0.16
C LYS A 90 8.29 0.54 -0.49
N VAL A 91 7.19 1.25 -0.29
CA VAL A 91 5.90 0.95 -0.92
C VAL A 91 5.51 2.18 -1.72
N THR A 92 5.30 1.99 -3.01
CA THR A 92 4.88 3.05 -3.93
C THR A 92 3.51 2.68 -4.45
N PHE A 93 2.54 3.59 -4.34
CA PHE A 93 1.22 3.39 -4.90
C PHE A 93 0.86 4.49 -5.88
N THR A 94 0.05 4.13 -6.86
CA THR A 94 -0.37 5.00 -7.95
C THR A 94 -1.88 4.96 -8.09
N ASP A 95 -2.49 6.14 -8.10
CA ASP A 95 -3.92 6.31 -8.22
C ASP A 95 -4.33 6.52 -9.68
N ASN A 96 -5.62 6.32 -9.96
CA ASN A 96 -6.19 6.52 -11.30
C ASN A 96 -5.96 7.94 -11.84
N GLU A 97 -5.93 8.94 -10.97
CA GLU A 97 -5.73 10.34 -11.32
C GLU A 97 -4.26 10.70 -11.60
N GLY A 98 -3.34 9.73 -11.52
CA GLY A 98 -1.91 9.95 -11.74
C GLY A 98 -1.15 10.42 -10.49
N ALA A 99 -1.81 10.50 -9.33
CA ALA A 99 -1.14 10.72 -8.06
C ALA A 99 -0.27 9.51 -7.74
N VAL A 100 1.02 9.75 -7.50
CA VAL A 100 1.98 8.74 -7.06
C VAL A 100 2.47 9.12 -5.68
N GLU A 101 2.37 8.19 -4.75
CA GLU A 101 2.86 8.38 -3.39
C GLU A 101 3.74 7.22 -2.97
N GLU A 102 4.73 7.54 -2.14
CA GLU A 102 5.68 6.58 -1.61
C GLU A 102 5.78 6.66 -0.09
N SER A 103 5.91 5.48 0.51
CA SER A 103 6.07 5.28 1.94
C SER A 103 7.23 4.34 2.19
N SER A 104 8.12 4.69 3.12
CA SER A 104 9.30 3.89 3.43
C SER A 104 9.35 3.54 4.91
N GLN A 105 9.68 2.30 5.23
CA GLN A 105 9.92 1.83 6.59
C GLN A 105 11.25 1.09 6.67
N LYS A 106 12.06 1.43 7.69
CA LYS A 106 13.29 0.69 7.98
C LYS A 106 12.94 -0.65 8.62
N ILE A 107 13.47 -1.72 8.04
CA ILE A 107 13.37 -3.09 8.52
C ILE A 107 14.69 -3.42 9.23
N LYS A 108 14.59 -3.82 10.50
CA LYS A 108 15.72 -4.20 11.33
C LYS A 108 15.45 -5.57 11.95
N PRO A 109 16.06 -6.64 11.43
CA PRO A 109 16.00 -7.96 12.05
C PRO A 109 16.56 -7.86 13.47
N LYS A 110 15.81 -8.39 14.43
CA LYS A 110 16.28 -8.54 15.81
C LYS A 110 16.61 -10.01 15.98
N GLY A 111 17.87 -10.33 15.64
CA GLY A 111 18.50 -11.63 15.84
C GLY A 111 18.66 -11.96 17.32
#